data_AF-A0AA51YBB9-F1
#
_entry.id   AF-A0AA51YBB9-F1
#
_cell.length_a   1.000
_cell.length_b   1.000
_cell.length_c   1.000
_cell.angle_alpha   90.00
_cell.angle_beta   90.00
_cell.angle_gamma   90.00
#
_symmetry.space_group_name_H-M   'P 1'
#
loop_
_entity.id
_entity.type
_entity.pdbx_description
1 polymer ?
#
loop_
_entity_poly.entity_id
_entity_poly.type
_entity_poly.pdbx_seq_one_letter_code
_entity_poly.pdbx_strand_id
1 'polypeptide(L)'
;MEIVKQTYELSTQHFPQGEGSNDNRPKPLSRGRSTLPDDAVARIYKPTRSVTSSGKARAKGWRLAFERSAAPFIEPLMGYTGGGDTLTQVELSFPTLESAVRFAERQGLNYVVQQPSGERENSRSQRSSGTSADKDRSHAFFDATLNRLELSDLQDSYRQSLGSTANRNGLAGPSGWTAPMAVVWDPSLTVETKRSILMNWAWTEHLIDQATNEGMPENHRPSRLDEVERALLALEHEVATDQDNAGTRNAA
;
A
#
# COMPACT_ATOMS: atom_id res chain seq x y z
N MET A 1 -46.54 33.06 9.20
CA MET A 1 -45.39 33.39 10.07
C MET A 1 -44.33 34.03 9.19
N GLU A 2 -44.67 35.17 8.57
CA GLU A 2 -44.38 36.53 9.07
C GLU A 2 -42.90 36.77 9.35
N ILE A 3 -42.26 37.33 8.32
CA ILE A 3 -40.90 37.82 8.30
C ILE A 3 -40.96 39.25 8.83
N VAL A 4 -40.47 39.48 10.05
CA VAL A 4 -40.37 40.82 10.62
C VAL A 4 -39.10 41.48 10.09
N LYS A 5 -39.28 42.39 9.12
CA LYS A 5 -38.27 43.37 8.71
C LYS A 5 -38.28 44.50 9.72
N GLN A 6 -37.16 44.76 10.38
CA GLN A 6 -36.99 45.98 11.19
C GLN A 6 -35.89 46.84 10.58
N THR A 7 -36.33 47.88 9.87
CA THR A 7 -35.51 48.98 9.40
C THR A 7 -35.36 50.01 10.51
N TYR A 8 -34.12 50.40 10.80
CA TYR A 8 -33.80 51.62 11.54
C TYR A 8 -32.87 52.44 10.65
N GLU A 9 -33.45 53.48 10.04
CA GLU A 9 -32.76 54.60 9.40
C GLU A 9 -32.40 55.61 10.48
N LEU A 10 -31.12 55.89 10.73
CA LEU A 10 -30.71 57.12 11.40
C LEU A 10 -29.37 57.65 10.87
N SER A 11 -29.52 58.83 10.25
CA SER A 11 -28.58 59.96 10.16
C SER A 11 -27.28 59.78 9.37
N THR A 12 -27.30 60.41 8.20
CA THR A 12 -26.14 60.94 7.47
C THR A 12 -25.22 61.75 8.40
N GLN A 13 -23.99 61.27 8.60
CA GLN A 13 -22.85 62.12 8.96
C GLN A 13 -21.82 62.06 7.84
N HIS A 14 -21.55 63.24 7.29
CA HIS A 14 -20.55 63.51 6.28
C HIS A 14 -19.17 63.49 6.93
N PHE A 15 -18.29 62.57 6.52
CA PHE A 15 -16.87 62.58 6.89
C PHE A 15 -16.02 62.99 5.67
N PRO A 16 -14.99 63.83 5.86
CA PRO A 16 -14.23 64.42 4.77
C PRO A 16 -13.27 63.42 4.11
N GLN A 17 -12.86 63.79 2.90
CA GLN A 17 -12.07 63.01 1.97
C GLN A 17 -10.66 62.66 2.45
N GLY A 18 -10.19 61.48 2.02
CA GLY A 18 -8.79 61.25 1.65
C GLY A 18 -7.84 60.85 2.77
N GLU A 19 -7.97 59.63 3.29
CA GLU A 19 -6.81 58.94 3.88
C GLU A 19 -6.20 58.01 2.82
N GLY A 20 -4.96 58.30 2.44
CA GLY A 20 -4.15 57.39 1.64
C GLY A 20 -4.00 56.05 2.37
N SER A 21 -4.28 54.97 1.66
CA SER A 21 -4.17 53.58 2.11
C SER A 21 -2.69 53.16 2.27
N ASN A 22 -1.96 53.84 3.15
CA ASN A 22 -0.58 53.54 3.48
C ASN A 22 -0.60 52.63 4.71
N ASP A 23 -1.03 51.38 4.51
CA ASP A 23 -1.30 50.40 5.58
C ASP A 23 -0.02 49.82 6.23
N ASN A 24 1.07 50.60 6.29
CA ASN A 24 2.37 50.21 6.87
C ASN A 24 2.37 50.15 8.42
N ARG A 25 1.20 50.14 9.06
CA ARG A 25 1.13 49.89 10.51
C ARG A 25 1.32 48.39 10.72
N PRO A 26 2.37 47.94 11.44
CA PRO A 26 2.50 46.53 11.77
C PRO A 26 1.29 46.13 12.63
N LYS A 27 0.37 45.35 12.07
CA LYS A 27 -0.73 44.75 12.83
C LYS A 27 -0.10 43.91 13.96
N PRO A 28 -0.58 44.03 15.21
CA PRO A 28 -0.04 43.24 16.30
C PRO A 28 -0.13 41.77 15.91
N LEU A 29 1.00 41.05 16.02
CA LEU A 29 1.07 39.62 15.70
C LEU A 29 -0.04 38.91 16.47
N SER A 30 -1.10 38.52 15.76
CA SER A 30 -2.24 37.80 16.31
C SER A 30 -1.71 36.48 16.89
N ARG A 31 -1.43 36.48 18.19
CA ARG A 31 -1.17 35.28 18.96
C ARG A 31 -2.46 34.45 18.98
N GLY A 32 -2.62 33.60 17.97
CA GLY A 32 -3.65 32.56 17.93
C GLY A 32 -4.86 32.82 17.03
N ARG A 33 -4.95 33.95 16.32
CA ARG A 33 -6.01 34.16 15.31
C ARG A 33 -5.43 33.94 13.92
N SER A 34 -5.93 32.93 13.20
CA SER A 34 -5.57 32.68 11.81
C SER A 34 -5.84 33.93 10.97
N THR A 35 -4.92 34.26 10.07
CA THR A 35 -5.11 35.37 9.10
C THR A 35 -5.92 34.94 7.88
N LEU A 36 -6.35 33.67 7.87
CA LEU A 36 -7.10 33.06 6.79
C LEU A 36 -8.59 33.29 7.02
N PRO A 37 -9.39 33.44 5.95
CA PRO A 37 -10.84 33.52 6.07
C PRO A 37 -11.41 32.26 6.71
N ASP A 38 -12.36 32.42 7.63
CA ASP A 38 -13.02 31.28 8.31
C ASP A 38 -13.84 30.41 7.35
N ASP A 39 -14.25 30.95 6.19
CA ASP A 39 -14.99 30.24 5.14
C ASP A 39 -14.08 29.47 4.16
N ALA A 40 -12.76 29.55 4.33
CA ALA A 40 -11.83 28.87 3.43
C ALA A 40 -11.81 27.35 3.69
N VAL A 41 -12.13 26.56 2.67
CA VAL A 41 -12.04 25.10 2.70
C VAL A 41 -10.69 24.65 2.16
N ALA A 42 -9.97 23.84 2.93
CA ALA A 42 -8.69 23.26 2.57
C ALA A 42 -8.84 21.80 2.11
N ARG A 43 -8.14 21.42 1.05
CA ARG A 43 -8.04 20.06 0.53
C ARG A 43 -6.65 19.50 0.82
N ILE A 44 -6.61 18.43 1.59
CA ILE A 44 -5.39 17.70 1.91
C ILE A 44 -5.34 16.45 1.02
N TYR A 45 -4.34 16.38 0.13
CA TYR A 45 -4.20 15.27 -0.81
C TYR A 45 -2.74 14.91 -1.06
N LYS A 46 -2.53 13.71 -1.61
CA LYS A 46 -1.23 13.27 -2.10
C LYS A 46 -1.21 13.40 -3.63
N PRO A 47 -0.28 14.17 -4.24
CA PRO A 47 -0.23 14.30 -5.69
C PRO A 47 -0.07 12.95 -6.35
N THR A 48 -0.87 12.71 -7.38
CA THR A 48 -0.68 11.56 -8.25
C THR A 48 0.57 11.77 -9.10
N ARG A 49 1.19 10.67 -9.53
CA ARG A 49 2.25 10.76 -10.55
C ARG A 49 1.70 11.45 -11.80
N SER A 50 2.52 12.23 -12.49
CA SER A 50 2.16 12.71 -13.82
C SER A 50 1.95 11.51 -14.74
N VAL A 51 0.87 11.50 -15.50
CA VAL A 51 0.57 10.39 -16.43
C VAL A 51 1.64 10.28 -17.53
N THR A 52 2.19 11.42 -17.96
CA THR A 52 3.16 11.52 -19.05
C THR A 52 4.60 11.26 -18.63
N SER A 53 4.90 11.21 -17.33
CA SER A 53 6.26 11.04 -16.82
C SER A 53 6.35 9.91 -15.80
N SER A 54 7.38 9.08 -15.93
CA SER A 54 7.66 8.00 -14.98
C SER A 54 8.23 8.50 -13.63
N GLY A 55 8.56 9.79 -13.51
CA GLY A 55 9.19 10.36 -12.32
C GLY A 55 8.28 10.36 -11.08
N LYS A 56 8.70 9.67 -10.01
CA LYS A 56 7.96 9.55 -8.73
C LYS A 56 8.33 10.60 -7.68
N ALA A 57 9.32 11.47 -7.95
CA ALA A 57 9.85 12.41 -6.95
C ALA A 57 8.80 13.38 -6.40
N ARG A 58 7.89 13.86 -7.26
CA ARG A 58 6.86 14.85 -6.89
C ARG A 58 5.65 14.27 -6.15
N ALA A 59 5.54 12.93 -6.06
CA ALA A 59 4.38 12.23 -5.49
C ALA A 59 4.58 11.76 -4.04
N LYS A 60 5.74 12.03 -3.42
CA LYS A 60 6.08 11.52 -2.08
C LYS A 60 5.47 12.31 -0.92
N GLY A 61 5.17 13.60 -1.10
CA GLY A 61 4.68 14.48 -0.05
C GLY A 61 3.15 14.65 -0.03
N TRP A 62 2.63 15.09 1.11
CA TRP A 62 1.25 15.57 1.25
C TRP A 62 1.19 17.05 0.89
N ARG A 63 0.08 17.47 0.27
CA ARG A 63 -0.18 18.87 -0.07
C ARG A 63 -1.50 19.32 0.49
N LEU A 64 -1.52 20.56 0.95
CA LEU A 64 -2.72 21.28 1.35
C LEU A 64 -2.90 22.42 0.37
N ALA A 65 -4.02 22.41 -0.36
CA ALA A 65 -4.43 23.46 -1.28
C ALA A 65 -5.81 23.98 -0.87
N PHE A 66 -6.12 25.23 -1.16
CA PHE A 66 -7.43 25.80 -0.86
C PHE A 66 -8.40 25.59 -2.01
N GLU A 67 -9.66 25.35 -1.68
CA GLU A 67 -10.75 25.41 -2.66
C GLU A 67 -10.98 26.84 -3.09
N ARG A 68 -11.39 26.98 -4.35
CA ARG A 68 -11.65 28.28 -4.93
C ARG A 68 -13.00 28.81 -4.45
N SER A 69 -13.00 29.97 -3.82
CA SER A 69 -14.22 30.62 -3.32
C SER A 69 -14.96 31.38 -4.42
N ALA A 70 -14.23 32.01 -5.36
CA ALA A 70 -14.80 32.83 -6.43
C ALA A 70 -14.45 32.33 -7.84
N ALA A 71 -15.43 32.32 -8.74
CA ALA A 71 -15.22 31.94 -10.14
C ALA A 71 -14.23 32.90 -10.85
N PRO A 72 -13.41 32.39 -11.80
CA PRO A 72 -12.61 33.25 -12.65
C PRO A 72 -13.50 34.09 -13.55
N PHE A 73 -13.07 35.32 -13.86
CA PHE A 73 -13.72 36.17 -14.85
C PHE A 73 -12.75 36.49 -15.98
N ILE A 74 -13.28 36.79 -17.17
CA ILE A 74 -12.49 37.26 -18.30
C ILE A 74 -12.49 38.79 -18.29
N GLU A 75 -11.30 39.37 -18.29
CA GLU A 75 -11.12 40.82 -18.31
C GLU A 75 -11.52 41.38 -19.70
N PRO A 76 -12.35 42.43 -19.77
CA PRO A 76 -12.98 42.88 -21.01
C PRO A 76 -12.04 43.57 -22.02
N LEU A 77 -10.91 44.13 -21.58
CA LEU A 77 -9.99 44.87 -22.46
C LEU A 77 -9.00 43.93 -23.17
N MET A 78 -8.33 43.07 -22.42
CA MET A 78 -7.22 42.21 -22.86
C MET A 78 -7.63 40.74 -23.00
N GLY A 79 -8.77 40.33 -22.44
CA GLY A 79 -9.23 38.95 -22.47
C GLY A 79 -8.50 38.01 -21.49
N TYR A 80 -7.78 38.55 -20.51
CA TYR A 80 -7.06 37.74 -19.52
C TYR A 80 -8.00 37.15 -18.46
N THR A 81 -7.65 35.96 -17.97
CA THR A 81 -8.38 35.34 -16.86
C THR A 81 -7.97 35.99 -15.54
N GLY A 82 -8.88 36.77 -14.97
CA GLY A 82 -8.77 37.36 -13.64
C GLY A 82 -9.38 36.48 -12.55
N GLY A 83 -9.01 36.74 -11.31
CA GLY A 83 -9.59 36.11 -10.13
C GLY A 83 -9.41 36.98 -8.89
N GLY A 84 -10.43 37.02 -8.03
CA GLY A 84 -10.37 37.72 -6.74
C GLY A 84 -9.87 36.85 -5.58
N ASP A 85 -9.67 35.55 -5.83
CA ASP A 85 -9.24 34.59 -4.82
C ASP A 85 -7.71 34.46 -4.82
N THR A 86 -7.09 34.83 -3.69
CA THR A 86 -5.64 34.75 -3.50
C THR A 86 -5.21 33.40 -2.94
N LEU A 87 -6.10 32.67 -2.26
CA LEU A 87 -5.79 31.41 -1.61
C LEU A 87 -5.56 30.29 -2.61
N THR A 88 -6.13 30.38 -3.82
CA THR A 88 -5.89 29.40 -4.89
C THR A 88 -4.43 29.32 -5.34
N GLN A 89 -3.63 30.35 -5.06
CA GLN A 89 -2.21 30.38 -5.40
C GLN A 89 -1.34 29.71 -4.32
N VAL A 90 -1.89 29.49 -3.12
CA VAL A 90 -1.14 28.97 -1.97
C VAL A 90 -1.27 27.45 -1.91
N GLU A 91 -0.13 26.76 -2.07
CA GLU A 91 -0.02 25.32 -1.87
C GLU A 91 1.07 25.03 -0.83
N LEU A 92 0.70 24.31 0.23
CA LEU A 92 1.63 23.96 1.32
C LEU A 92 2.01 22.48 1.21
N SER A 93 3.30 22.18 1.37
CA SER A 93 3.82 20.82 1.32
C SER A 93 4.16 20.31 2.72
N PHE A 94 3.75 19.08 3.01
CA PHE A 94 3.89 18.43 4.31
C PHE A 94 4.49 17.01 4.16
N PRO A 95 5.30 16.56 5.13
CA PRO A 95 5.85 15.21 5.12
C PRO A 95 4.80 14.14 5.47
N THR A 96 3.87 14.44 6.39
CA THR A 96 2.86 13.49 6.88
C THR A 96 1.45 14.08 6.83
N LEU A 97 0.44 13.21 6.71
CA LEU A 97 -0.97 13.62 6.76
C LEU A 97 -1.30 14.32 8.08
N GLU A 98 -0.83 13.76 9.20
CA GLU A 98 -1.05 14.32 10.54
C GLU A 98 -0.49 15.74 10.66
N SER A 99 0.68 16.02 10.08
CA SER A 99 1.26 17.37 10.09
C SER A 99 0.41 18.39 9.32
N ALA A 100 -0.24 17.96 8.23
CA ALA A 100 -1.16 18.80 7.47
C ALA A 100 -2.47 19.04 8.22
N VAL A 101 -3.03 18.00 8.85
CA VAL A 101 -4.26 18.11 9.66
C VAL A 101 -4.05 19.03 10.86
N ARG A 102 -2.96 18.82 11.62
CA ARG A 102 -2.63 19.67 12.77
C ARG A 102 -2.44 21.13 12.38
N PHE A 103 -1.92 21.40 11.17
CA PHE A 103 -1.82 22.76 10.64
C PHE A 103 -3.22 23.35 10.38
N ALA A 104 -4.10 22.60 9.71
CA ALA A 104 -5.47 23.03 9.43
C ALA A 104 -6.25 23.32 10.72
N GLU A 105 -6.17 22.42 11.71
CA GLU A 105 -6.79 22.58 13.03
C GLU A 105 -6.25 23.80 13.77
N ARG A 106 -4.93 24.01 13.77
CA ARG A 106 -4.30 25.19 14.39
C ARG A 106 -4.74 26.51 13.74
N GLN A 107 -5.06 26.48 12.45
CA GLN A 107 -5.56 27.65 11.72
C GLN A 107 -7.09 27.77 11.73
N GLY A 108 -7.81 26.83 12.34
CA GLY A 108 -9.28 26.83 12.35
C GLY A 108 -9.90 26.66 10.97
N LEU A 109 -9.21 25.98 10.04
CA LEU A 109 -9.68 25.79 8.67
C LEU A 109 -10.60 24.57 8.57
N ASN A 110 -11.66 24.70 7.78
CA ASN A 110 -12.44 23.55 7.34
C ASN A 110 -11.60 22.73 6.35
N TYR A 111 -11.46 21.42 6.54
CA TYR A 111 -10.62 20.60 5.67
C TYR A 111 -11.26 19.29 5.19
N VAL A 112 -10.87 18.86 3.99
CA VAL A 112 -11.28 17.59 3.37
C VAL A 112 -10.03 16.78 3.03
N VAL A 113 -9.98 15.52 3.51
CA VAL A 113 -8.85 14.61 3.28
C VAL A 113 -9.16 13.67 2.11
N GLN A 114 -8.33 13.70 1.07
CA GLN A 114 -8.39 12.76 -0.06
C GLN A 114 -7.37 11.63 0.12
N GLN A 115 -7.87 10.39 0.22
CA GLN A 115 -7.02 9.20 0.28
C GLN A 115 -6.41 8.89 -1.10
N PRO A 116 -5.13 8.47 -1.18
CA PRO A 116 -4.50 8.12 -2.44
C PRO A 116 -5.12 6.85 -3.04
N SER A 117 -5.49 6.89 -4.31
CA SER A 117 -6.21 5.80 -5.00
C SER A 117 -5.47 4.46 -5.01
N GLY A 118 -4.13 4.46 -4.97
CA GLY A 118 -3.31 3.23 -5.04
C GLY A 118 -3.34 2.34 -3.79
N GLU A 119 -3.73 2.86 -2.63
CA GLU A 119 -3.79 2.06 -1.39
C GLU A 119 -4.96 1.06 -1.42
N ARG A 120 -6.07 1.45 -2.06
CA ARG A 120 -7.29 0.63 -2.16
C ARG A 120 -7.17 -0.50 -3.18
N GLU A 121 -6.30 -0.33 -4.18
CA GLU A 121 -6.06 -1.34 -5.21
C GLU A 121 -5.10 -2.42 -4.72
N ASN A 122 -4.04 -2.07 -3.98
CA ASN A 122 -3.06 -3.06 -3.52
C ASN A 122 -3.68 -4.10 -2.54
N SER A 123 -4.62 -3.67 -1.70
CA SER A 123 -5.38 -4.57 -0.81
C SER A 123 -6.38 -5.47 -1.55
N ARG A 124 -6.77 -5.12 -2.79
CA ARG A 124 -7.72 -5.87 -3.62
C ARG A 124 -7.02 -6.74 -4.67
N SER A 125 -5.91 -6.30 -5.22
CA SER A 125 -5.08 -7.05 -6.19
C SER A 125 -4.36 -8.24 -5.56
N GLN A 126 -4.14 -8.26 -4.24
CA GLN A 126 -3.69 -9.49 -3.55
C GLN A 126 -4.73 -10.62 -3.57
N ARG A 127 -5.99 -10.39 -3.97
CA ARG A 127 -7.05 -11.40 -3.87
C ARG A 127 -7.43 -12.12 -5.16
N SER A 128 -7.02 -11.73 -6.37
CA SER A 128 -7.58 -12.42 -7.56
C SER A 128 -6.93 -12.17 -8.93
N SER A 129 -5.61 -12.11 -9.08
CA SER A 129 -5.01 -12.03 -10.43
C SER A 129 -3.77 -12.90 -10.65
N GLY A 130 -3.78 -14.12 -10.11
CA GLY A 130 -2.89 -15.22 -10.52
C GLY A 130 -3.67 -16.19 -11.42
N THR A 131 -3.98 -15.76 -12.64
CA THR A 131 -4.70 -16.55 -13.65
C THR A 131 -3.76 -17.64 -14.18
N SER A 132 -4.24 -18.89 -14.22
CA SER A 132 -3.65 -20.15 -14.72
C SER A 132 -2.16 -20.23 -15.09
N ALA A 133 -1.62 -19.33 -15.89
CA ALA A 133 -0.21 -19.30 -16.31
C ALA A 133 0.80 -19.25 -15.15
N ASP A 134 0.48 -18.57 -14.04
CA ASP A 134 1.36 -18.54 -12.86
C ASP A 134 1.38 -19.90 -12.13
N LYS A 135 0.21 -20.55 -12.06
CA LYS A 135 0.10 -21.92 -11.56
C LYS A 135 0.84 -22.89 -12.46
N ASP A 136 0.70 -22.77 -13.78
CA ASP A 136 1.38 -23.63 -14.75
C ASP A 136 2.91 -23.56 -14.60
N ARG A 137 3.47 -22.37 -14.33
CA ARG A 137 4.90 -22.19 -14.06
C ARG A 137 5.35 -22.86 -12.76
N SER A 138 4.58 -22.67 -11.69
CA SER A 138 4.88 -23.32 -10.41
C SER A 138 4.81 -24.84 -10.52
N HIS A 139 3.79 -25.38 -11.20
CA HIS A 139 3.65 -26.82 -11.45
C HIS A 139 4.78 -27.37 -12.30
N ALA A 140 5.16 -26.69 -13.38
CA ALA A 140 6.29 -27.11 -14.22
C ALA A 140 7.61 -27.17 -13.43
N PHE A 141 7.84 -26.19 -12.55
CA PHE A 141 8.97 -26.22 -11.64
C PHE A 141 8.88 -27.40 -10.66
N PHE A 142 7.74 -27.60 -10.00
CA PHE A 142 7.56 -28.70 -9.05
C PHE A 142 7.80 -30.06 -9.71
N ASP A 143 7.25 -30.27 -10.90
CA ASP A 143 7.43 -31.51 -11.66
C ASP A 143 8.91 -31.72 -12.01
N ALA A 144 9.62 -30.66 -12.43
CA ALA A 144 11.05 -30.73 -12.71
C ALA A 144 11.87 -31.04 -11.44
N THR A 145 11.55 -30.42 -10.30
CA THR A 145 12.24 -30.70 -9.03
C THR A 145 12.01 -32.12 -8.54
N LEU A 146 10.78 -32.61 -8.58
CA LEU A 146 10.44 -33.97 -8.16
C LEU A 146 11.10 -35.01 -9.06
N ASN A 147 11.16 -34.77 -10.38
CA ASN A 147 11.87 -35.65 -11.31
C ASN A 147 13.37 -35.71 -11.01
N ARG A 148 14.00 -34.58 -10.68
CA ARG A 148 15.43 -34.54 -10.31
C ARG A 148 15.70 -35.29 -8.99
N LEU A 149 14.74 -35.29 -8.07
CA LEU A 149 14.82 -36.00 -6.79
C LEU A 149 14.39 -37.47 -6.88
N GLU A 150 14.08 -37.98 -8.08
CA GLU A 150 13.55 -39.34 -8.32
C GLU A 150 12.21 -39.61 -7.57
N LEU A 151 11.44 -38.56 -7.28
CA LEU A 151 10.14 -38.60 -6.61
C LEU A 151 8.98 -38.43 -7.60
N SER A 152 9.12 -38.93 -8.83
CA SER A 152 8.13 -38.77 -9.90
C SER A 152 6.76 -39.36 -9.56
N ASP A 153 6.74 -40.45 -8.79
CA ASP A 153 5.51 -41.16 -8.41
C ASP A 153 4.62 -40.33 -7.47
N LEU A 154 5.20 -39.29 -6.85
CA LEU A 154 4.50 -38.43 -5.90
C LEU A 154 3.95 -37.14 -6.53
N GLN A 155 4.17 -36.89 -7.82
CA GLN A 155 3.72 -35.65 -8.49
C GLN A 155 2.22 -35.37 -8.27
N ASP A 156 1.37 -36.38 -8.41
CA ASP A 156 -0.08 -36.21 -8.24
C ASP A 156 -0.48 -35.95 -6.78
N SER A 157 0.24 -36.54 -5.81
CA SER A 157 0.03 -36.28 -4.39
C SER A 157 0.42 -34.85 -4.02
N TYR A 158 1.53 -34.36 -4.57
CA TYR A 158 1.97 -32.98 -4.37
C TYR A 158 1.04 -31.97 -5.05
N ARG A 159 0.57 -32.23 -6.28
CA ARG A 159 -0.43 -31.39 -6.97
C ARG A 159 -1.73 -31.28 -6.16
N GLN A 160 -2.19 -32.40 -5.59
CA GLN A 160 -3.40 -32.42 -4.74
C GLN A 160 -3.19 -31.65 -3.42
N SER A 161 -1.99 -31.74 -2.82
CA SER A 161 -1.65 -31.00 -1.59
C SER A 161 -1.59 -29.48 -1.82
N LEU A 162 -0.95 -29.04 -2.92
CA LEU A 162 -0.82 -27.62 -3.30
C LEU A 162 -2.17 -26.92 -3.57
N GLY A 163 -3.18 -27.65 -4.01
CA GLY A 163 -4.53 -27.12 -4.24
C GLY A 163 -5.39 -27.00 -2.98
N SER A 164 -5.09 -27.78 -1.94
CA SER A 164 -5.95 -27.94 -0.76
C SER A 164 -5.74 -26.85 0.30
N THR A 165 -4.53 -26.29 0.41
CA THR A 165 -4.15 -25.33 1.46
C THR A 165 -4.17 -23.85 1.02
N ALA A 166 -4.82 -23.53 -0.09
CA ALA A 166 -4.90 -22.17 -0.63
C ALA A 166 -5.68 -21.16 0.25
N ASN A 167 -6.02 -21.45 1.51
CA ASN A 167 -6.85 -20.53 2.31
C ASN A 167 -6.61 -20.44 3.81
N ARG A 168 -5.49 -20.92 4.39
CA ARG A 168 -5.17 -20.56 5.78
C ARG A 168 -3.67 -20.36 5.98
N ASN A 169 -3.31 -19.07 6.05
CA ASN A 169 -2.06 -18.52 6.53
C ASN A 169 -0.88 -18.52 5.57
N GLY A 170 -0.82 -17.42 4.81
CA GLY A 170 0.34 -16.54 4.89
C GLY A 170 1.56 -16.95 4.06
N LEU A 171 1.98 -16.03 3.21
CA LEU A 171 3.30 -15.97 2.56
C LEU A 171 4.48 -15.82 3.56
N ALA A 172 4.26 -16.25 4.80
CA ALA A 172 5.20 -16.41 5.88
C ALA A 172 4.67 -17.60 6.69
N GLY A 173 5.44 -18.68 6.77
CA GLY A 173 5.14 -19.74 7.73
C GLY A 173 4.99 -19.14 9.15
N PRO A 174 4.37 -19.83 10.12
CA PRO A 174 4.44 -19.40 11.51
C PRO A 174 5.89 -19.05 11.81
N SER A 175 6.08 -17.86 12.36
CA SER A 175 7.32 -17.08 12.44
C SER A 175 8.42 -17.71 13.32
N GLY A 176 8.62 -19.02 13.24
CA GLY A 176 9.53 -19.81 14.06
C GLY A 176 10.42 -20.78 13.29
N TRP A 177 10.09 -21.19 12.06
CA TRP A 177 10.93 -22.13 11.32
C TRP A 177 11.97 -21.39 10.47
N THR A 178 13.21 -21.32 10.97
CA THR A 178 14.35 -20.73 10.24
C THR A 178 15.03 -21.72 9.29
N ALA A 179 14.78 -23.02 9.46
CA ALA A 179 15.42 -24.11 8.71
C ALA A 179 14.38 -25.08 8.14
N PRO A 180 14.53 -25.58 6.89
CA PRO A 180 13.57 -26.51 6.27
C PRO A 180 13.37 -27.81 7.04
N MET A 181 14.44 -28.32 7.64
CA MET A 181 14.36 -29.52 8.48
C MET A 181 13.50 -29.35 9.73
N ALA A 182 13.31 -28.12 10.23
CA ALA A 182 12.45 -27.89 11.39
C ALA A 182 10.98 -28.23 11.10
N VAL A 183 10.54 -28.13 9.85
CA VAL A 183 9.18 -28.50 9.41
C VAL A 183 9.01 -30.02 9.38
N VAL A 184 10.07 -30.75 9.04
CA VAL A 184 10.06 -32.22 8.97
C VAL A 184 9.91 -32.81 10.37
N TRP A 185 10.68 -32.30 11.35
CA TRP A 185 10.67 -32.82 12.72
C TRP A 185 9.45 -32.43 13.55
N ASP A 186 8.58 -31.57 13.05
CA ASP A 186 7.39 -31.15 13.79
C ASP A 186 6.32 -32.27 13.75
N PRO A 187 5.93 -32.86 14.90
CA PRO A 187 4.91 -33.90 14.94
C PRO A 187 3.48 -33.36 14.83
N SER A 188 3.27 -32.05 14.93
CA SER A 188 1.94 -31.43 14.90
C SER A 188 1.38 -31.25 13.49
N LEU A 189 2.22 -31.37 12.48
CA LEU A 189 1.89 -31.16 11.07
C LEU A 189 1.59 -32.48 10.37
N THR A 190 0.53 -32.51 9.56
CA THR A 190 0.26 -33.66 8.67
C THR A 190 1.29 -33.72 7.55
N VAL A 191 1.51 -34.91 6.98
CA VAL A 191 2.45 -35.14 5.88
C VAL A 191 2.14 -34.22 4.70
N GLU A 192 0.87 -34.09 4.31
CA GLU A 192 0.44 -33.24 3.20
C GLU A 192 0.77 -31.77 3.48
N THR A 193 0.61 -31.33 4.73
CA THR A 193 0.93 -29.96 5.14
C THR A 193 2.44 -29.72 5.06
N LYS A 194 3.26 -30.65 5.55
CA LYS A 194 4.73 -30.60 5.43
C LYS A 194 5.17 -30.51 3.96
N ARG A 195 4.59 -31.36 3.09
CA ARG A 195 4.82 -31.33 1.64
C ARG A 195 4.51 -29.96 1.04
N SER A 196 3.37 -29.37 1.37
CA SER A 196 2.98 -28.06 0.83
C SER A 196 3.90 -26.91 1.28
N ILE A 197 4.33 -26.92 2.55
CA ILE A 197 5.22 -25.90 3.12
C ILE A 197 6.60 -25.98 2.46
N LEU A 198 7.20 -27.17 2.41
CA LEU A 198 8.51 -27.36 1.80
C LEU A 198 8.49 -27.02 0.31
N MET A 199 7.42 -27.36 -0.39
CA MET A 199 7.29 -27.06 -1.81
C MET A 199 7.14 -25.56 -2.11
N ASN A 200 6.41 -24.82 -1.26
CA ASN A 200 6.37 -23.37 -1.33
C ASN A 200 7.76 -22.75 -1.04
N TRP A 201 8.50 -23.28 -0.07
CA TRP A 201 9.88 -22.84 0.19
C TRP A 201 10.83 -23.10 -0.97
N ALA A 202 10.73 -24.26 -1.61
CA ALA A 202 11.51 -24.61 -2.79
C ALA A 202 11.26 -23.60 -3.92
N TRP A 203 10.00 -23.22 -4.16
CA TRP A 203 9.65 -22.20 -5.15
C TRP A 203 10.26 -20.83 -4.80
N THR A 204 10.12 -20.39 -3.55
CA THR A 204 10.68 -19.09 -3.13
C THR A 204 12.20 -19.03 -3.26
N GLU A 205 12.91 -20.09 -2.89
CA GLU A 205 14.37 -20.15 -2.99
C GLU A 205 14.84 -20.31 -4.44
N HIS A 206 14.09 -21.03 -5.29
CA HIS A 206 14.38 -21.09 -6.71
C HIS A 206 14.27 -19.73 -7.40
N LEU A 207 13.26 -18.92 -7.05
CA LEU A 207 13.15 -17.56 -7.57
C LEU A 207 14.34 -16.68 -7.17
N ILE A 208 14.84 -16.84 -5.94
CA ILE A 208 16.05 -16.16 -5.46
C ILE A 208 17.28 -16.63 -6.25
N ASP A 209 17.40 -17.93 -6.51
CA ASP A 209 18.49 -18.52 -7.31
C ASP A 209 18.49 -18.01 -8.75
N GLN A 210 17.33 -18.00 -9.41
CA GLN A 210 17.16 -17.45 -10.76
C GLN A 210 17.54 -15.96 -10.81
N ALA A 211 17.07 -15.16 -9.86
CA ALA A 211 17.41 -13.74 -9.78
C ALA A 211 18.91 -13.50 -9.55
N THR A 212 19.55 -14.37 -8.77
CA THR A 212 21.00 -14.34 -8.52
C THR A 212 21.78 -14.66 -9.80
N ASN A 213 21.36 -15.68 -10.55
CA ASN A 213 21.98 -16.07 -11.83
C ASN A 213 21.77 -15.01 -12.93
N GLU A 214 20.67 -14.25 -12.88
CA GLU A 214 20.37 -13.12 -13.77
C GLU A 214 21.15 -11.82 -13.41
N GLY A 215 21.97 -11.84 -12.35
CA GLY A 215 22.87 -10.74 -11.98
C GLY A 215 22.23 -9.64 -11.13
N MET A 216 21.06 -9.90 -10.52
CA MET A 216 20.35 -8.96 -9.65
C MET A 216 20.07 -9.61 -8.27
N PRO A 217 21.08 -9.71 -7.39
CA PRO A 217 20.88 -10.31 -6.08
C PRO A 217 20.06 -9.38 -5.16
N GLU A 218 18.77 -9.68 -4.95
CA GLU A 218 17.92 -8.93 -4.01
C GLU A 218 18.34 -9.13 -2.55
N ASN A 219 18.87 -10.31 -2.24
CA ASN A 219 19.34 -10.69 -0.91
C ASN A 219 20.82 -11.08 -1.05
N HIS A 220 21.72 -10.50 -0.25
CA HIS A 220 23.17 -10.77 -0.31
C HIS A 220 23.54 -12.16 0.25
N ARG A 221 22.69 -13.17 0.01
CA ARG A 221 22.81 -14.54 0.52
C ARG A 221 22.71 -15.54 -0.65
N PRO A 222 23.46 -16.65 -0.62
CA PRO A 222 23.25 -17.74 -1.56
C PRO A 222 21.87 -18.38 -1.33
N SER A 223 21.31 -18.98 -2.39
CA SER A 223 20.06 -19.74 -2.35
C SER A 223 20.16 -20.93 -1.39
N ARG A 224 19.09 -21.22 -0.65
CA ARG A 224 18.99 -22.37 0.29
C ARG A 224 18.23 -23.55 -0.30
N LEU A 225 18.16 -23.65 -1.62
CA LEU A 225 17.40 -24.69 -2.32
C LEU A 225 17.83 -26.10 -1.89
N ASP A 226 19.14 -26.33 -1.75
CA ASP A 226 19.72 -27.61 -1.30
C ASP A 226 19.27 -28.02 0.11
N GLU A 227 18.96 -27.07 1.00
CA GLU A 227 18.41 -27.37 2.33
C GLU A 227 16.97 -27.87 2.24
N VAL A 228 16.18 -27.28 1.34
CA VAL A 228 14.78 -27.66 1.12
C VAL A 228 14.69 -29.02 0.43
N GLU A 229 15.53 -29.28 -0.56
CA GLU A 229 15.62 -30.59 -1.23
C GLU A 229 15.95 -31.71 -0.26
N ARG A 230 16.93 -31.49 0.64
CA ARG A 230 17.26 -32.46 1.69
C ARG A 230 16.09 -32.71 2.65
N ALA A 231 15.35 -31.67 2.99
CA ALA A 231 14.18 -31.81 3.85
C ALA A 231 13.04 -32.60 3.15
N LEU A 232 12.83 -32.40 1.85
CA LEU A 232 11.86 -33.18 1.07
C LEU A 232 12.23 -34.67 1.03
N LEU A 233 13.50 -34.99 0.76
CA LEU A 233 13.98 -36.38 0.77
C LEU A 233 13.83 -37.03 2.16
N ALA A 234 14.16 -36.31 3.23
CA ALA A 234 14.00 -36.81 4.59
C ALA A 234 12.53 -37.10 4.93
N LEU A 235 11.61 -36.21 4.54
CA LEU A 235 10.18 -36.39 4.75
C LEU A 235 9.65 -37.65 4.04
N GLU A 236 10.02 -37.87 2.78
CA GLU A 236 9.55 -39.05 2.05
C GLU A 236 10.14 -40.35 2.57
N HIS A 237 11.38 -40.32 3.06
CA HIS A 237 11.95 -41.47 3.76
C HIS A 237 11.18 -41.80 5.05
N GLU A 238 10.81 -40.80 5.86
CA GLU A 238 9.97 -41.00 7.06
C GLU A 238 8.61 -41.62 6.70
N VAL A 239 7.95 -41.10 5.66
CA VAL A 239 6.67 -41.62 5.19
C VAL A 239 6.79 -43.07 4.74
N ALA A 240 7.82 -43.43 3.99
CA ALA A 240 8.06 -44.81 3.56
C ALA A 240 8.24 -45.75 4.77
N THR A 241 9.04 -45.34 5.77
CA THR A 241 9.24 -46.16 6.98
C THR A 241 7.97 -46.36 7.81
N ASP A 242 7.09 -45.35 7.87
CA ASP A 242 5.81 -45.46 8.56
C ASP A 242 4.82 -46.39 7.84
N GLN A 243 4.83 -46.41 6.50
CA GLN A 243 4.01 -47.34 5.70
C GLN A 243 4.45 -48.80 5.93
N ASP A 244 5.75 -49.07 5.95
CA ASP A 244 6.29 -50.42 6.18
C ASP A 244 5.96 -50.95 7.60
N ASN A 245 6.04 -50.07 8.60
CA ASN A 245 5.68 -50.39 9.99
C ASN A 245 4.16 -50.61 10.16
N ALA A 246 3.33 -49.87 9.43
CA ALA A 246 1.89 -50.10 9.43
C ALA A 246 1.50 -51.43 8.76
N GLY A 247 2.17 -51.80 7.67
CA GLY A 247 1.95 -53.06 6.96
C GLY A 247 2.30 -54.29 7.80
N THR A 248 3.42 -54.22 8.54
CA THR A 248 3.86 -55.32 9.42
C THR A 248 2.95 -55.51 10.64
N ARG A 249 2.31 -54.46 11.16
CA ARG A 249 1.35 -54.54 12.29
C ARG A 249 -0.02 -55.11 11.92
N ASN A 250 -0.47 -54.92 10.68
CA ASN A 250 -1.76 -55.44 10.22
C ASN A 250 -1.69 -56.91 9.76
N ALA A 251 -0.49 -57.48 9.63
CA ALA A 251 -0.25 -58.84 9.19
C ALA A 251 0.00 -59.85 10.33
N ALA A 252 -0.03 -59.39 11.59
CA ALA A 252 0.11 -60.20 12.81
C ALA A 252 -1.23 -60.31 13.56
#